data_AF-A0AAV6IGL5-F1
#
_entry.id   AF-A0AAV6IGL5-F1
#
_cell.length_a   1.000
_cell.length_b   1.000
_cell.length_c   1.000
_cell.angle_alpha   90.00
_cell.angle_beta   90.00
_cell.angle_gamma   90.00
#
_symmetry.space_group_name_H-M   'P 1'
#
loop_
_entity.id
_entity.type
_entity.pdbx_description
1 polymer ?
#
loop_
_entity_poly.entity_id
_entity_poly.type
_entity_poly.pdbx_seq_one_letter_code
_entity_poly.pdbx_strand_id
1 'polypeptide(L)'
;MESEASQTMSLKVLVEKEKNRIVFVEANKDFVDVLFSFLTLPIGTIVRLTREHFLKEKIGCLNNLYESLEKFDEDFLSSEHKGILLRPRCATDVYCRDLKVNLVECNKSKYYACCKADCSFVSYYQNDSCPCGEAIYCEVNLLDPVPEGGSGFIKPTVRFMITDDFQVLPMSTMAGLSLLANFGALDGSKIEERLLNIGKDEEFPHLSFKGCLGNLYKSVHDFDVNKFYKSEEMKAILLDPKLAPGTSYNNKLIGIEEAANLSCSTLSSLFKTEYIDLSSESPLWEVKIGGGLVKGPSMFMVTDSLSIAPLSPISGISLINRLKVPLSDIQELETLRLLVASLVSRSALTDAFVLKETKQET
;
A
#
# COMPACT_ATOMS: atom_id res chain seq x y z
N MET A 1 -0.35 31.81 -2.51
CA MET A 1 -0.88 30.83 -1.54
C MET A 1 -2.33 30.60 -1.91
N GLU A 2 -2.57 29.70 -2.86
CA GLU A 2 -3.91 29.14 -3.05
C GLU A 2 -4.11 28.11 -1.94
N SER A 3 -5.18 28.26 -1.16
CA SER A 3 -5.57 27.25 -0.19
C SER A 3 -5.98 25.99 -0.98
N GLU A 4 -5.21 24.90 -0.85
CA GLU A 4 -5.71 23.58 -1.25
C GLU A 4 -7.01 23.35 -0.48
N ALA A 5 -8.14 23.36 -1.17
CA ALA A 5 -9.41 23.01 -0.56
C ALA A 5 -9.28 21.57 -0.04
N SER A 6 -9.38 21.38 1.28
CA SER A 6 -9.35 20.05 1.88
C SER A 6 -10.48 19.23 1.24
N GLN A 7 -10.14 18.22 0.45
CA GLN A 7 -11.15 17.31 -0.12
C GLN A 7 -11.77 16.55 1.04
N THR A 8 -12.98 16.94 1.41
CA THR A 8 -13.76 16.32 2.48
C THR A 8 -14.88 15.49 1.88
N MET A 9 -15.22 14.40 2.54
CA MET A 9 -16.35 13.57 2.16
C MET A 9 -17.31 13.38 3.32
N SER A 10 -18.60 13.63 3.07
CA SER A 10 -19.66 13.38 4.05
C SER A 10 -20.23 11.98 3.88
N LEU A 11 -20.22 11.21 4.95
CA LEU A 11 -20.79 9.86 5.03
C LEU A 11 -21.99 9.84 5.97
N LYS A 12 -23.00 9.06 5.61
CA LYS A 12 -24.12 8.77 6.49
C LYS A 12 -23.81 7.53 7.30
N VAL A 13 -23.88 7.65 8.62
CA VAL A 13 -23.53 6.58 9.55
C VAL A 13 -24.75 6.27 10.41
N LEU A 14 -25.14 5.01 10.48
CA LEU A 14 -26.10 4.54 11.47
C LEU A 14 -25.36 4.06 12.71
N VAL A 15 -25.70 4.64 13.85
CA VAL A 15 -25.05 4.39 15.15
C VAL A 15 -26.07 3.85 16.14
N GLU A 16 -25.65 2.84 16.90
CA GLU A 16 -26.37 2.33 18.06
C GLU A 16 -26.01 3.20 19.28
N LYS A 17 -27.02 3.83 19.88
CA LYS A 17 -26.88 4.90 20.88
C LYS A 17 -26.26 4.42 22.19
N GLU A 18 -26.67 3.25 22.70
CA GLU A 18 -26.31 2.80 24.04
C GLU A 18 -24.83 2.43 24.13
N LYS A 19 -24.29 1.75 23.11
CA LYS A 19 -22.86 1.38 23.04
C LYS A 19 -22.03 2.37 22.23
N ASN A 20 -22.66 3.36 21.59
CA ASN A 20 -22.04 4.31 20.68
C ASN A 20 -21.20 3.61 19.59
N ARG A 21 -21.78 2.56 18.98
CA ARG A 21 -21.12 1.73 17.96
C ARG A 21 -21.76 1.92 16.60
N ILE A 22 -20.93 1.93 15.55
CA ILE A 22 -21.41 1.96 14.17
C ILE A 22 -22.11 0.62 13.86
N VAL A 23 -23.33 0.70 13.34
CA VAL A 23 -24.04 -0.46 12.78
C VAL A 23 -23.58 -0.66 11.34
N PHE A 24 -23.71 0.39 10.52
CA PHE A 24 -23.10 0.48 9.21
C PHE A 24 -22.98 1.93 8.74
N VAL A 25 -22.12 2.15 7.75
CA VAL A 25 -21.97 3.38 6.98
C VAL A 25 -22.63 3.18 5.61
N GLU A 26 -23.50 4.09 5.19
CA GLU A 26 -23.95 4.16 3.79
C GLU A 26 -22.90 4.94 2.98
N ALA A 27 -22.36 4.30 1.94
CA ALA A 27 -21.27 4.82 1.15
C ALA A 27 -21.50 4.66 -0.35
N ASN A 28 -20.93 5.58 -1.13
CA ASN A 28 -20.88 5.51 -2.59
C ASN A 28 -19.55 4.91 -3.06
N LYS A 29 -19.37 4.83 -4.38
CA LYS A 29 -18.11 4.42 -5.02
C LYS A 29 -16.89 5.12 -4.42
N ASP A 30 -16.94 6.44 -4.22
CA ASP A 30 -15.74 7.23 -3.85
C ASP A 30 -15.11 6.73 -2.55
N PHE A 31 -15.92 6.41 -1.53
CA PHE A 31 -15.40 5.90 -0.26
C PHE A 31 -14.95 4.44 -0.37
N VAL A 32 -15.69 3.62 -1.11
CA VAL A 32 -15.33 2.22 -1.29
C VAL A 32 -14.02 2.08 -2.05
N ASP A 33 -13.78 2.92 -3.06
CA ASP A 33 -12.49 2.95 -3.77
C ASP A 33 -11.34 3.40 -2.85
N VAL A 34 -11.59 4.34 -1.93
CA VAL A 34 -10.61 4.69 -0.88
C VAL A 34 -10.31 3.48 0.00
N LEU A 35 -11.32 2.77 0.50
CA LEU A 35 -11.09 1.57 1.31
C LEU A 35 -10.35 0.49 0.53
N PHE A 36 -10.79 0.17 -0.69
CA PHE A 36 -10.15 -0.84 -1.54
C PHE A 36 -8.71 -0.46 -1.90
N SER A 37 -8.38 0.83 -2.00
CA SER A 37 -6.98 1.26 -2.19
C SER A 37 -6.06 0.83 -1.05
N PHE A 38 -6.57 0.60 0.17
CA PHE A 38 -5.74 0.14 1.30
C PHE A 38 -5.12 -1.23 1.03
N LEU A 39 -5.78 -2.07 0.23
CA LEU A 39 -5.30 -3.40 -0.15
C LEU A 39 -4.10 -3.34 -1.11
N THR A 40 -3.89 -2.21 -1.80
CA THR A 40 -2.83 -2.07 -2.81
C THR A 40 -1.65 -1.23 -2.32
N LEU A 41 -1.73 -0.68 -1.10
CA LEU A 41 -0.66 0.14 -0.53
C LEU A 41 0.56 -0.72 -0.18
N PRO A 42 1.77 -0.34 -0.63
CA PRO A 42 2.98 -0.99 -0.17
C PRO A 42 3.14 -0.77 1.33
N ILE A 43 3.61 -1.80 2.04
CA ILE A 43 3.77 -1.74 3.49
C ILE A 43 4.65 -0.56 3.95
N GLY A 44 5.70 -0.23 3.19
CA GLY A 44 6.55 0.93 3.45
C GLY A 44 5.81 2.26 3.36
N THR A 45 4.80 2.36 2.49
CA THR A 45 3.92 3.54 2.40
C THR A 45 3.03 3.65 3.64
N ILE A 46 2.46 2.55 4.13
CA ILE A 46 1.63 2.55 5.34
C ILE A 46 2.47 2.97 6.55
N VAL A 47 3.69 2.43 6.70
CA VAL A 47 4.62 2.79 7.79
C VAL A 47 5.02 4.26 7.72
N ARG A 48 5.30 4.79 6.51
CA ARG A 48 5.60 6.21 6.33
C ARG A 48 4.43 7.10 6.75
N LEU A 49 3.24 6.85 6.20
CA LEU A 49 2.05 7.68 6.47
C LEU A 49 1.67 7.64 7.95
N THR A 50 1.78 6.45 8.57
CA THR A 50 1.52 6.34 10.01
C THR A 50 2.51 7.16 10.84
N ARG A 51 3.80 7.16 10.49
CA ARG A 51 4.81 7.98 11.19
C ARG A 51 4.66 9.49 10.95
N GLU A 52 4.31 9.90 9.72
CA GLU A 52 4.16 11.32 9.34
C GLU A 52 2.94 11.98 10.01
N HIS A 53 1.82 11.25 10.09
CA HIS A 53 0.55 11.82 10.56
C HIS A 53 0.17 11.39 11.99
N PHE A 54 0.70 10.28 12.51
CA PHE A 54 0.27 9.70 13.78
C PHE A 54 1.45 9.58 14.74
N LEU A 55 1.75 10.70 15.42
CA LEU A 55 2.93 10.86 16.29
C LEU A 55 3.05 9.84 17.44
N LYS A 56 1.96 9.14 17.80
CA LYS A 56 1.92 8.21 18.96
C LYS A 56 1.81 6.74 18.58
N GLU A 57 1.30 6.42 17.39
CA GLU A 57 1.07 5.04 17.00
C GLU A 57 2.25 4.49 16.20
N LYS A 58 2.77 3.36 16.65
CA LYS A 58 3.87 2.67 15.97
C LYS A 58 3.39 1.35 15.40
N ILE A 59 3.63 1.12 14.11
CA ILE A 59 3.41 -0.19 13.48
C ILE A 59 4.55 -1.11 13.90
N GLY A 60 4.31 -1.86 14.97
CA GLY A 60 5.22 -2.89 15.48
C GLY A 60 6.70 -2.51 15.45
N CYS A 61 7.52 -3.42 14.92
CA CYS A 61 8.95 -3.24 14.68
C CYS A 61 9.25 -2.57 13.34
N LEU A 62 8.30 -2.50 12.40
CA LEU A 62 8.53 -1.88 11.09
C LEU A 62 8.90 -0.41 11.17
N ASN A 63 8.45 0.29 12.21
CA ASN A 63 8.88 1.66 12.47
C ASN A 63 10.40 1.78 12.66
N ASN A 64 11.01 0.83 13.38
CA ASN A 64 12.45 0.83 13.61
C ASN A 64 13.22 0.46 12.33
N LEU A 65 12.65 -0.44 11.52
CA LEU A 65 13.21 -0.80 10.22
C LEU A 65 13.22 0.41 9.27
N TYR A 66 12.10 1.13 9.22
CA TYR A 66 11.98 2.35 8.42
C TYR A 66 12.92 3.46 8.92
N GLU A 67 13.03 3.67 10.23
CA GLU A 67 13.98 4.63 10.81
C GLU A 67 15.45 4.24 10.53
N SER A 68 15.76 2.94 10.50
CA SER A 68 17.09 2.45 10.13
C SER A 68 17.41 2.76 8.66
N LEU A 69 16.43 2.59 7.78
CA LEU A 69 16.53 2.94 6.36
C LEU A 69 16.77 4.44 6.17
N GLU A 70 16.08 5.32 6.91
CA GLU A 70 16.30 6.78 6.86
C GLU A 70 17.74 7.16 7.20
N LYS A 71 18.33 6.49 8.18
CA LYS A 71 19.71 6.74 8.67
C LYS A 71 20.78 5.96 7.89
N PHE A 72 20.38 5.11 6.95
CA PHE A 72 21.31 4.25 6.23
C PHE A 72 22.23 5.06 5.32
N ASP A 73 23.52 4.73 5.34
CA ASP A 73 24.56 5.46 4.63
C ASP A 73 24.60 5.11 3.12
N GLU A 74 25.01 6.07 2.29
CA GLU A 74 25.18 5.90 0.84
C GLU A 74 26.25 4.87 0.47
N ASP A 75 27.21 4.63 1.37
CA ASP A 75 28.23 3.59 1.26
C ASP A 75 27.60 2.19 1.15
N PHE A 76 26.43 1.98 1.77
CA PHE A 76 25.75 0.69 1.81
C PHE A 76 24.48 0.64 0.96
N LEU A 77 23.80 1.76 0.72
CA LEU A 77 22.57 1.81 -0.09
C LEU A 77 22.57 3.10 -0.90
N SER A 78 22.50 3.00 -2.23
CA SER A 78 22.49 4.21 -3.05
C SER A 78 21.24 5.07 -2.75
N SER A 79 21.37 6.39 -2.91
CA SER A 79 20.29 7.34 -2.61
C SER A 79 19.03 7.08 -3.44
N GLU A 80 19.17 6.53 -4.65
CA GLU A 80 18.06 6.16 -5.53
C GLU A 80 17.29 4.95 -4.97
N HIS A 81 17.99 3.86 -4.63
CA HIS A 81 17.37 2.69 -4.00
C HIS A 81 16.75 3.04 -2.65
N LYS A 82 17.41 3.89 -1.87
CA LYS A 82 16.87 4.43 -0.63
C LYS A 82 15.58 5.23 -0.87
N GLY A 83 15.55 6.05 -1.91
CA GLY A 83 14.35 6.79 -2.34
C GLY A 83 13.18 5.85 -2.69
N ILE A 84 13.44 4.79 -3.47
CA ILE A 84 12.44 3.76 -3.83
C ILE A 84 11.89 3.06 -2.58
N LEU A 85 12.75 2.71 -1.62
CA LEU A 85 12.34 2.02 -0.40
C LEU A 85 11.58 2.93 0.59
N LEU A 86 11.96 4.21 0.70
CA LEU A 86 11.29 5.18 1.56
C LEU A 86 9.93 5.59 0.98
N ARG A 87 9.82 5.67 -0.34
CA ARG A 87 8.60 6.08 -1.06
C ARG A 87 8.25 5.07 -2.16
N PRO A 88 7.89 3.83 -1.79
CA PRO A 88 7.57 2.81 -2.77
C PRO A 88 6.27 3.18 -3.51
N ARG A 89 6.28 2.95 -4.83
CA ARG A 89 5.07 3.09 -5.65
C ARG A 89 4.25 1.80 -5.61
N CYS A 90 2.93 1.91 -5.73
CA CYS A 90 2.08 0.77 -6.03
C CYS A 90 1.84 0.69 -7.53
N ALA A 91 1.71 -0.54 -8.07
CA ALA A 91 1.35 -0.75 -9.46
C ALA A 91 -0.01 -0.09 -9.81
N THR A 92 -0.86 0.14 -8.82
CA THR A 92 -2.22 0.66 -9.00
C THR A 92 -2.33 2.17 -8.82
N ASP A 93 -1.22 2.88 -8.62
CA ASP A 93 -1.24 4.30 -8.29
C ASP A 93 -1.96 5.17 -9.34
N VAL A 94 -1.89 4.80 -10.62
CA VAL A 94 -2.64 5.44 -11.72
C VAL A 94 -4.14 5.40 -11.47
N TYR A 95 -4.67 4.28 -10.96
CA TYR A 95 -6.09 4.13 -10.63
C TYR A 95 -6.43 4.84 -9.32
N CYS A 96 -5.47 5.03 -8.42
CA CYS A 96 -5.68 5.71 -7.14
C CYS A 96 -5.42 7.23 -7.20
N ARG A 97 -5.02 7.78 -8.35
CA ARG A 97 -4.57 9.16 -8.52
C ARG A 97 -5.59 10.21 -8.07
N ASP A 98 -6.84 10.07 -8.50
CA ASP A 98 -7.92 11.02 -8.19
C ASP A 98 -8.96 10.43 -7.23
N LEU A 99 -8.53 9.61 -6.27
CA LEU A 99 -9.42 9.25 -5.18
C LEU A 99 -9.76 10.50 -4.38
N LYS A 100 -11.04 10.62 -3.99
CA LYS A 100 -11.57 11.76 -3.24
C LYS A 100 -10.82 12.03 -1.92
N VAL A 101 -10.21 10.99 -1.37
CA VAL A 101 -9.21 11.12 -0.30
C VAL A 101 -7.93 10.48 -0.82
N ASN A 102 -6.98 11.32 -1.25
CA ASN A 102 -5.69 10.86 -1.74
C ASN A 102 -4.68 10.79 -0.58
N LEU A 103 -4.49 9.57 -0.04
CA LEU A 103 -3.60 9.30 1.09
C LEU A 103 -2.11 9.36 0.75
N VAL A 104 -1.74 9.07 -0.50
CA VAL A 104 -0.34 8.86 -0.90
C VAL A 104 0.17 10.00 -1.79
N GLU A 105 -0.67 10.98 -2.08
CA GLU A 105 -0.40 12.03 -3.08
C GLU A 105 -0.04 11.44 -4.45
N CYS A 106 -0.71 10.37 -4.87
CA CYS A 106 -0.49 9.68 -6.16
C CYS A 106 -0.61 10.61 -7.39
N ASN A 107 -1.24 11.78 -7.22
CA ASN A 107 -1.33 12.81 -8.24
C ASN A 107 0.02 13.50 -8.53
N LYS A 108 0.99 13.43 -7.62
CA LYS A 108 2.34 13.98 -7.83
C LYS A 108 3.29 12.99 -8.52
N SER A 109 2.91 11.73 -8.66
CA SER A 109 3.75 10.71 -9.30
C SER A 109 3.98 11.03 -10.77
N LYS A 110 5.21 10.89 -11.26
CA LYS A 110 5.54 11.07 -12.68
C LYS A 110 5.56 9.74 -13.41
N TYR A 111 5.23 9.73 -14.70
CA TYR A 111 5.42 8.56 -15.57
C TYR A 111 6.35 8.93 -16.71
N TYR A 112 7.05 7.94 -17.24
CA TYR A 112 8.05 8.15 -18.28
C TYR A 112 7.79 7.21 -19.44
N ALA A 113 7.59 7.74 -20.64
CA ALA A 113 7.32 6.98 -21.85
C ALA A 113 8.53 6.92 -22.77
N CYS A 114 8.58 5.88 -23.59
CA CYS A 114 9.53 5.80 -24.70
C CYS A 114 9.17 6.83 -25.78
N CYS A 115 10.16 7.55 -26.29
CA CYS A 115 9.95 8.58 -27.32
C CYS A 115 9.85 8.02 -28.76
N LYS A 116 9.98 6.69 -28.95
CA LYS A 116 9.82 6.03 -30.24
C LYS A 116 8.33 5.87 -30.56
N ALA A 117 7.90 6.36 -31.75
CA ALA A 117 6.50 6.38 -32.16
C ALA A 117 5.76 5.02 -32.07
N ASP A 118 6.45 3.90 -32.36
CA ASP A 118 5.86 2.55 -32.31
C ASP A 118 6.04 1.84 -30.95
N CYS A 119 6.60 2.53 -29.95
CA CYS A 119 6.83 1.97 -28.63
C CYS A 119 5.84 2.53 -27.62
N SER A 120 5.03 1.65 -27.04
CA SER A 120 4.01 2.03 -26.05
C SER A 120 4.48 1.90 -24.61
N PHE A 121 5.78 1.69 -24.36
CA PHE A 121 6.33 1.42 -23.04
C PHE A 121 6.25 2.65 -22.12
N VAL A 122 5.72 2.44 -20.90
CA VAL A 122 5.69 3.44 -19.83
C VAL A 122 6.32 2.86 -18.57
N SER A 123 7.18 3.64 -17.94
CA SER A 123 7.85 3.33 -16.68
C SER A 123 7.36 4.22 -15.52
N TYR A 124 7.38 3.64 -14.32
CA TYR A 124 7.03 4.29 -13.05
C TYR A 124 8.21 5.12 -12.50
N TYR A 125 9.41 4.77 -12.91
CA TYR A 125 10.62 5.49 -12.59
C TYR A 125 11.18 5.98 -13.91
N GLN A 126 11.91 7.10 -13.91
CA GLN A 126 12.76 7.38 -15.05
C GLN A 126 13.61 6.11 -15.19
N ASN A 127 13.61 5.43 -16.35
CA ASN A 127 14.50 4.28 -16.63
C ASN A 127 15.47 4.63 -17.81
N ASP A 128 16.74 4.23 -17.81
CA ASP A 128 17.72 4.63 -18.85
C ASP A 128 17.46 3.91 -20.17
N SER A 129 16.82 2.75 -20.11
CA SER A 129 16.57 1.92 -21.28
C SER A 129 15.15 1.40 -21.33
N CYS A 130 14.50 1.69 -22.45
CA CYS A 130 13.30 0.98 -22.86
C CYS A 130 13.71 -0.43 -23.36
N PRO A 131 12.86 -1.46 -23.20
CA PRO A 131 13.10 -2.77 -23.83
C PRO A 131 13.31 -2.72 -25.34
N CYS A 132 12.91 -1.65 -26.02
CA CYS A 132 13.14 -1.45 -27.45
C CYS A 132 14.55 -0.93 -27.80
N GLY A 133 15.40 -0.66 -26.81
CA GLY A 133 16.75 -0.14 -26.96
C GLY A 133 16.87 1.39 -27.00
N GLU A 134 15.75 2.11 -27.06
CA GLU A 134 15.71 3.56 -27.00
C GLU A 134 15.66 4.09 -25.57
N ALA A 135 16.04 5.35 -25.38
CA ALA A 135 15.93 6.01 -24.10
C ALA A 135 14.47 6.41 -23.76
N ILE A 136 14.21 6.56 -22.46
CA ILE A 136 12.91 6.98 -21.91
C ILE A 136 13.07 8.42 -21.40
N TYR A 137 13.02 9.39 -22.33
CA TYR A 137 13.14 10.82 -22.02
C TYR A 137 11.80 11.56 -22.06
N CYS A 138 10.67 10.90 -22.27
CA CYS A 138 9.39 11.58 -22.39
C CYS A 138 8.64 11.51 -21.05
N GLU A 139 8.58 12.60 -20.28
CA GLU A 139 7.71 12.67 -19.08
C GLU A 139 6.24 12.78 -19.51
N VAL A 140 5.39 11.98 -18.89
CA VAL A 140 3.95 11.95 -19.16
C VAL A 140 3.20 12.64 -18.03
N ASN A 141 2.63 13.79 -18.34
CA ASN A 141 1.71 14.49 -17.47
C ASN A 141 0.31 13.94 -17.66
N LEU A 142 -0.29 13.43 -16.58
CA LEU A 142 -1.72 13.09 -16.56
C LEU A 142 -2.48 14.27 -15.98
N LEU A 143 -3.38 14.84 -16.78
CA LEU A 143 -4.23 15.96 -16.43
C LEU A 143 -5.57 15.43 -15.88
N ASP A 144 -6.70 15.89 -16.41
CA ASP A 144 -8.02 15.44 -15.96
C ASP A 144 -8.28 13.96 -16.29
N PRO A 145 -8.97 13.23 -15.40
CA PRO A 145 -9.46 11.90 -15.70
C PRO A 145 -10.50 11.92 -16.83
N VAL A 146 -10.50 10.87 -17.65
CA VAL A 146 -11.52 10.65 -18.69
C VAL A 146 -12.83 10.20 -18.02
N PRO A 147 -14.02 10.70 -18.44
CA PRO A 147 -15.29 10.45 -17.74
C PRO A 147 -15.65 8.97 -17.54
N GLU A 148 -15.33 8.10 -18.50
CA GLU A 148 -15.61 6.65 -18.44
C GLU A 148 -14.41 5.83 -17.94
N GLY A 149 -13.19 6.36 -18.07
CA GLY A 149 -11.94 5.70 -17.70
C GLY A 149 -11.35 6.15 -16.37
N GLY A 150 -11.99 7.09 -15.64
CA GLY A 150 -11.38 7.76 -14.48
C GLY A 150 -10.96 6.84 -13.33
N SER A 151 -10.43 7.45 -12.26
CA SER A 151 -9.89 6.77 -11.07
C SER A 151 -10.86 5.79 -10.36
N GLY A 152 -10.29 4.84 -9.64
CA GLY A 152 -10.99 3.86 -8.80
C GLY A 152 -11.33 2.54 -9.49
N PHE A 153 -11.83 1.59 -8.71
CA PHE A 153 -12.00 0.18 -9.09
C PHE A 153 -13.47 -0.17 -9.39
N ILE A 154 -14.40 0.55 -8.75
CA ILE A 154 -15.83 0.22 -8.71
C ILE A 154 -16.64 1.09 -9.68
N LYS A 155 -17.82 0.61 -10.11
CA LYS A 155 -18.76 1.36 -10.94
C LYS A 155 -19.45 2.48 -10.14
N PRO A 156 -19.64 3.69 -10.71
CA PRO A 156 -20.13 4.86 -9.98
C PRO A 156 -21.59 4.78 -9.53
N THR A 157 -22.38 3.88 -10.11
CA THR A 157 -23.82 3.78 -9.85
C THR A 157 -24.17 2.97 -8.59
N VAL A 158 -23.19 2.36 -7.93
CA VAL A 158 -23.43 1.46 -6.80
C VAL A 158 -23.32 2.18 -5.45
N ARG A 159 -24.27 1.87 -4.55
CA ARG A 159 -24.21 2.20 -3.13
C ARG A 159 -23.95 0.96 -2.29
N PHE A 160 -23.26 1.16 -1.17
CA PHE A 160 -22.77 0.12 -0.29
C PHE A 160 -23.13 0.42 1.16
N MET A 161 -23.26 -0.64 1.95
CA MET A 161 -23.24 -0.61 3.41
C MET A 161 -21.88 -1.13 3.86
N ILE A 162 -21.26 -0.44 4.82
CA ILE A 162 -19.95 -0.83 5.36
C ILE A 162 -20.11 -0.99 6.87
N THR A 163 -19.87 -2.17 7.38
CA THR A 163 -19.95 -2.45 8.82
C THR A 163 -18.69 -2.00 9.56
N ASP A 164 -18.79 -1.90 10.89
CA ASP A 164 -17.68 -1.53 11.79
C ASP A 164 -16.44 -2.43 11.64
N ASP A 165 -16.62 -3.68 11.21
CA ASP A 165 -15.56 -4.64 10.91
C ASP A 165 -15.14 -4.65 9.42
N PHE A 166 -15.35 -3.55 8.70
CA PHE A 166 -14.94 -3.34 7.29
C PHE A 166 -15.51 -4.33 6.28
N GLN A 167 -16.62 -4.99 6.60
CA GLN A 167 -17.37 -5.73 5.59
C GLN A 167 -18.11 -4.75 4.69
N VAL A 168 -17.75 -4.72 3.42
CA VAL A 168 -18.46 -3.96 2.39
C VAL A 168 -19.53 -4.87 1.82
N LEU A 169 -20.77 -4.38 1.80
CA LEU A 169 -21.96 -5.09 1.32
C LEU A 169 -22.71 -4.21 0.31
N PRO A 170 -23.34 -4.77 -0.74
CA PRO A 170 -24.24 -4.00 -1.59
C PRO A 170 -25.41 -3.46 -0.77
N MET A 171 -25.84 -2.22 -1.03
CA MET A 171 -26.98 -1.64 -0.33
C MET A 171 -28.24 -2.50 -0.52
N SER A 172 -28.85 -2.92 0.59
CA SER A 172 -30.05 -3.74 0.60
C SER A 172 -30.84 -3.50 1.88
N THR A 173 -32.12 -3.15 1.76
CA THR A 173 -33.01 -2.94 2.92
C THR A 173 -33.04 -4.18 3.81
N MET A 174 -33.06 -5.38 3.22
CA MET A 174 -33.12 -6.62 3.98
C MET A 174 -31.82 -6.90 4.75
N ALA A 175 -30.67 -6.61 4.15
CA ALA A 175 -29.39 -6.72 4.85
C ALA A 175 -29.25 -5.65 5.94
N GLY A 176 -29.72 -4.42 5.70
CA GLY A 176 -29.79 -3.38 6.72
C GLY A 176 -30.66 -3.78 7.92
N LEU A 177 -31.86 -4.33 7.69
CA LEU A 177 -32.72 -4.86 8.75
C LEU A 177 -32.08 -6.04 9.50
N SER A 178 -31.34 -6.91 8.79
CA SER A 178 -30.61 -8.02 9.40
C SER A 178 -29.49 -7.52 10.32
N LEU A 179 -28.75 -6.49 9.90
CA LEU A 179 -27.76 -5.83 10.76
C LEU A 179 -28.43 -5.22 11.99
N LEU A 180 -29.53 -4.50 11.83
CA LEU A 180 -30.28 -3.92 12.96
C LEU A 180 -30.79 -4.99 13.94
N ALA A 181 -31.23 -6.15 13.44
CA ALA A 181 -31.62 -7.28 14.27
C ALA A 181 -30.47 -7.81 15.13
N ASN A 182 -29.25 -7.88 14.60
CA ASN A 182 -28.06 -8.31 15.35
C ASN A 182 -27.73 -7.37 16.53
N PHE A 183 -28.11 -6.09 16.42
CA PHE A 183 -27.97 -5.11 17.50
C PHE A 183 -29.22 -5.03 18.41
N GLY A 184 -30.26 -5.84 18.16
CA GLY A 184 -31.52 -5.79 18.91
C GLY A 184 -32.29 -4.49 18.73
N ALA A 185 -32.14 -3.84 17.57
CA ALA A 185 -32.61 -2.48 17.31
C ALA A 185 -33.56 -2.38 16.10
N LEU A 186 -34.35 -3.42 15.85
CA LEU A 186 -35.31 -3.48 14.74
C LEU A 186 -36.41 -2.41 14.81
N ASP A 187 -36.78 -1.98 16.01
CA ASP A 187 -37.76 -0.92 16.23
C ASP A 187 -37.19 0.50 16.01
N GLY A 188 -35.89 0.61 15.73
CA GLY A 188 -35.17 1.87 15.49
C GLY A 188 -35.00 2.75 16.72
N SER A 189 -35.54 2.38 17.89
CA SER A 189 -35.54 3.23 19.09
C SER A 189 -34.12 3.58 19.56
N LYS A 190 -33.21 2.61 19.43
CA LYS A 190 -31.81 2.68 19.83
C LYS A 190 -30.86 3.20 18.75
N ILE A 191 -31.37 3.57 17.57
CA ILE A 191 -30.55 3.95 16.43
C ILE A 191 -30.66 5.44 16.16
N GLU A 192 -29.57 6.02 15.68
CA GLU A 192 -29.56 7.36 15.11
C GLU A 192 -28.69 7.44 13.86
N GLU A 193 -29.09 8.33 12.94
CA GLU A 193 -28.28 8.72 11.79
C GLU A 193 -27.37 9.87 12.20
N ARG A 194 -26.08 9.76 11.88
CA ARG A 194 -25.09 10.83 12.01
C ARG A 194 -24.45 11.10 10.66
N LEU A 195 -24.06 12.35 10.43
CA LEU A 195 -23.23 12.74 9.30
C LEU A 195 -21.79 12.86 9.78
N LEU A 196 -20.89 12.08 9.18
CA LEU A 196 -19.46 12.11 9.45
C LEU A 196 -18.75 12.75 8.26
N ASN A 197 -17.97 13.81 8.51
CA ASN A 197 -17.11 14.39 7.48
C ASN A 197 -15.71 13.82 7.67
N ILE A 198 -15.20 13.12 6.65
CA ILE A 198 -13.83 12.60 6.64
C ILE A 198 -12.93 13.57 5.90
N GLY A 199 -11.85 14.00 6.55
CA GLY A 199 -10.81 14.88 5.99
C GLY A 199 -9.39 14.46 6.41
N LYS A 200 -8.39 15.23 5.97
CA LYS A 200 -6.96 14.96 6.26
C LYS A 200 -6.52 15.37 7.68
N ASP A 201 -7.34 16.15 8.40
CA ASP A 201 -6.95 16.87 9.63
C ASP A 201 -7.61 16.33 10.92
N GLU A 202 -7.90 15.03 10.98
CA GLU A 202 -8.52 14.43 12.18
C GLU A 202 -7.48 13.92 13.19
N GLU A 203 -7.55 14.43 14.43
CA GLU A 203 -6.74 13.91 15.55
C GLU A 203 -7.15 12.47 15.88
N PHE A 204 -6.23 11.54 15.72
CA PHE A 204 -6.47 10.12 15.97
C PHE A 204 -6.22 9.75 17.44
N PRO A 205 -7.19 9.11 18.13
CA PRO A 205 -6.96 8.50 19.43
C PRO A 205 -6.10 7.24 19.28
N HIS A 206 -5.41 6.85 20.36
CA HIS A 206 -4.59 5.64 20.37
C HIS A 206 -5.45 4.38 20.17
N LEU A 207 -5.24 3.65 19.08
CA LEU A 207 -5.90 2.41 18.72
C LEU A 207 -5.05 1.20 19.11
N SER A 208 -5.70 0.12 19.54
CA SER A 208 -5.04 -1.19 19.63
C SER A 208 -4.92 -1.78 18.23
N PHE A 209 -3.78 -2.40 17.89
CA PHE A 209 -3.61 -3.12 16.63
C PHE A 209 -4.47 -4.40 16.61
N LYS A 210 -5.77 -4.25 16.33
CA LYS A 210 -6.72 -5.31 16.00
C LYS A 210 -7.30 -4.97 14.63
N GLY A 211 -6.82 -5.66 13.60
CA GLY A 211 -7.17 -5.35 12.21
C GLY A 211 -8.42 -6.09 11.73
N CYS A 212 -9.14 -5.48 10.79
CA CYS A 212 -10.31 -6.03 10.09
C CYS A 212 -10.11 -6.14 8.57
N LEU A 213 -8.89 -5.94 8.08
CA LEU A 213 -8.58 -5.92 6.63
C LEU A 213 -8.94 -7.24 5.91
N GLY A 214 -8.97 -8.36 6.63
CA GLY A 214 -9.41 -9.65 6.08
C GLY A 214 -10.89 -9.65 5.64
N ASN A 215 -11.76 -8.91 6.33
CA ASN A 215 -13.15 -8.75 5.91
C ASN A 215 -13.26 -7.90 4.64
N LEU A 216 -12.40 -6.88 4.51
CA LEU A 216 -12.34 -6.07 3.30
C LEU A 216 -11.88 -6.90 2.10
N TYR A 217 -10.83 -7.72 2.27
CA TYR A 217 -10.38 -8.66 1.24
C TYR A 217 -11.47 -9.65 0.84
N LYS A 218 -12.19 -10.21 1.83
CA LYS A 218 -13.32 -11.10 1.58
C LYS A 218 -14.44 -10.40 0.81
N SER A 219 -14.76 -9.16 1.14
CA SER A 219 -15.74 -8.36 0.38
C SER A 219 -15.33 -8.18 -1.08
N VAL A 220 -14.04 -7.96 -1.35
CA VAL A 220 -13.54 -7.89 -2.73
C VAL A 220 -13.76 -9.21 -3.46
N HIS A 221 -13.45 -10.32 -2.79
CA HIS A 221 -13.59 -11.66 -3.35
C HIS A 221 -15.07 -11.98 -3.68
N ASP A 222 -15.98 -11.71 -2.76
CA ASP A 222 -17.38 -12.15 -2.82
C ASP A 222 -18.25 -11.33 -3.79
N PHE A 223 -17.80 -10.14 -4.21
CA PHE A 223 -18.55 -9.29 -5.12
C PHE A 223 -18.59 -9.81 -6.56
N ASP A 224 -19.78 -9.77 -7.16
CA ASP A 224 -19.94 -10.05 -8.59
C ASP A 224 -19.21 -9.00 -9.44
N VAL A 225 -18.32 -9.49 -10.29
CA VAL A 225 -17.41 -8.69 -11.09
C VAL A 225 -18.12 -7.80 -12.10
N ASN A 226 -19.08 -8.36 -12.84
CA ASN A 226 -19.84 -7.67 -13.87
C ASN A 226 -20.76 -6.60 -13.28
N LYS A 227 -21.21 -6.78 -12.05
CA LYS A 227 -22.12 -5.86 -11.37
C LYS A 227 -21.38 -4.70 -10.70
N PHE A 228 -20.27 -4.97 -10.01
CA PHE A 228 -19.66 -4.01 -9.09
C PHE A 228 -18.38 -3.37 -9.63
N TYR A 229 -17.53 -4.14 -10.31
CA TYR A 229 -16.24 -3.65 -10.77
C TYR A 229 -16.34 -3.05 -12.17
N LYS A 230 -15.43 -2.13 -12.48
CA LYS A 230 -15.31 -1.61 -13.85
C LYS A 230 -14.91 -2.71 -14.83
N SER A 231 -14.07 -3.64 -14.40
CA SER A 231 -13.60 -4.77 -15.21
C SER A 231 -13.09 -5.93 -14.34
N GLU A 232 -12.84 -7.09 -14.97
CA GLU A 232 -12.19 -8.25 -14.33
C GLU A 232 -10.80 -7.89 -13.81
N GLU A 233 -10.05 -7.09 -14.57
CA GLU A 233 -8.70 -6.67 -14.22
C GLU A 233 -8.70 -5.87 -12.91
N MET A 234 -9.67 -4.98 -12.68
CA MET A 234 -9.77 -4.22 -11.44
C MET A 234 -10.00 -5.12 -10.22
N LYS A 235 -10.83 -6.16 -10.36
CA LYS A 235 -11.05 -7.14 -9.29
C LYS A 235 -9.79 -7.96 -9.03
N ALA A 236 -9.14 -8.44 -10.09
CA ALA A 236 -7.92 -9.23 -9.99
C ALA A 236 -6.79 -8.46 -9.29
N ILE A 237 -6.60 -7.18 -9.64
CA ILE A 237 -5.61 -6.28 -9.03
C ILE A 237 -5.79 -6.15 -7.51
N LEU A 238 -7.04 -6.11 -7.03
CA LEU A 238 -7.33 -6.01 -5.59
C LEU A 238 -7.14 -7.32 -4.84
N LEU A 239 -7.29 -8.46 -5.51
CA LEU A 239 -7.12 -9.80 -4.93
C LEU A 239 -5.66 -10.26 -4.91
N ASP A 240 -4.87 -9.82 -5.89
CA ASP A 240 -3.45 -10.12 -6.05
C ASP A 240 -2.67 -8.84 -6.42
N PRO A 241 -2.45 -7.93 -5.45
CA PRO A 241 -1.73 -6.68 -5.69
C PRO A 241 -0.25 -6.96 -5.98
N LYS A 242 0.18 -6.56 -7.18
CA LYS A 242 1.56 -6.73 -7.66
C LYS A 242 2.46 -5.55 -7.32
N LEU A 243 3.76 -5.80 -7.28
CA LEU A 243 4.77 -4.76 -7.12
C LEU A 243 4.80 -3.82 -8.34
N ALA A 244 5.11 -2.54 -8.11
CA ALA A 244 5.36 -1.62 -9.20
C ALA A 244 6.55 -2.12 -10.05
N PRO A 245 6.44 -2.07 -11.39
CA PRO A 245 7.53 -2.47 -12.28
C PRO A 245 8.81 -1.68 -12.02
N GLY A 246 9.96 -2.33 -12.20
CA GLY A 246 11.27 -1.67 -12.08
C GLY A 246 11.77 -1.49 -10.65
N THR A 247 11.10 -2.13 -9.68
CA THR A 247 11.62 -2.25 -8.31
C THR A 247 12.66 -3.38 -8.19
N SER A 248 12.71 -4.28 -9.18
CA SER A 248 13.73 -5.30 -9.51
C SER A 248 14.43 -5.91 -8.30
N TYR A 249 13.69 -6.84 -7.68
CA TYR A 249 14.24 -7.88 -6.83
C TYR A 249 14.43 -9.15 -7.66
N ASN A 250 15.66 -9.51 -8.01
CA ASN A 250 15.95 -10.80 -8.64
C ASN A 250 15.84 -11.98 -7.64
N ASN A 251 15.87 -11.71 -6.32
CA ASN A 251 15.74 -12.69 -5.25
C ASN A 251 14.40 -12.53 -4.52
N LYS A 252 13.32 -13.10 -5.08
CA LYS A 252 11.97 -13.00 -4.52
C LYS A 252 11.74 -14.07 -3.45
N LEU A 253 12.02 -13.74 -2.19
CA LEU A 253 11.77 -14.63 -1.04
C LEU A 253 10.27 -14.89 -0.76
N ILE A 254 9.35 -14.01 -1.20
CA ILE A 254 7.90 -14.05 -0.90
C ILE A 254 7.04 -14.26 -2.17
N GLY A 255 7.65 -14.58 -3.32
CA GLY A 255 6.91 -14.93 -4.54
C GLY A 255 6.04 -13.81 -5.16
N ILE A 256 6.05 -12.58 -4.64
CA ILE A 256 5.22 -11.48 -5.16
C ILE A 256 5.75 -11.04 -6.54
N GLU A 257 4.84 -11.03 -7.52
CA GLU A 257 5.16 -10.65 -8.89
C GLU A 257 5.22 -9.13 -9.08
N GLU A 258 5.97 -8.69 -10.10
CA GLU A 258 5.84 -7.32 -10.60
C GLU A 258 4.64 -7.25 -11.55
N ALA A 259 3.94 -6.12 -11.56
CA ALA A 259 2.92 -5.86 -12.56
C ALA A 259 3.54 -5.73 -13.95
N ALA A 260 2.71 -5.84 -14.99
CA ALA A 260 3.10 -5.39 -16.31
C ALA A 260 3.30 -3.86 -16.28
N ASN A 261 4.25 -3.37 -17.06
CA ASN A 261 4.38 -1.93 -17.31
C ASN A 261 3.09 -1.40 -17.95
N LEU A 262 2.73 -0.17 -17.58
CA LEU A 262 1.63 0.52 -18.24
C LEU A 262 1.99 0.76 -19.71
N SER A 263 0.96 0.89 -20.54
CA SER A 263 1.14 1.38 -21.89
C SER A 263 0.70 2.84 -22.03
N CYS A 264 1.22 3.54 -23.03
CA CYS A 264 0.71 4.88 -23.38
C CYS A 264 -0.79 4.86 -23.65
N SER A 265 -1.31 3.80 -24.29
CA SER A 265 -2.75 3.64 -24.54
C SER A 265 -3.55 3.46 -23.25
N THR A 266 -3.02 2.73 -22.25
CA THR A 266 -3.66 2.63 -20.94
C THR A 266 -3.73 4.01 -20.28
N LEU A 267 -2.63 4.77 -20.25
CA LEU A 267 -2.63 6.11 -19.67
C LEU A 267 -3.66 7.03 -20.36
N SER A 268 -3.67 7.06 -21.70
CA SER A 268 -4.61 7.89 -22.47
C SER A 268 -6.06 7.43 -22.37
N SER A 269 -6.33 6.18 -22.03
CA SER A 269 -7.69 5.69 -21.77
C SER A 269 -8.25 6.16 -20.41
N LEU A 270 -7.35 6.40 -19.45
CA LEU A 270 -7.71 6.79 -18.09
C LEU A 270 -7.69 8.32 -17.90
N PHE A 271 -6.76 9.00 -18.57
CA PHE A 271 -6.47 10.42 -18.39
C PHE A 271 -6.20 11.13 -19.71
N LYS A 272 -6.42 12.45 -19.73
CA LYS A 272 -5.78 13.32 -20.72
C LYS A 272 -4.27 13.33 -20.47
N THR A 273 -3.49 13.04 -21.50
CA THR A 273 -2.02 12.91 -21.41
C THR A 273 -1.32 14.00 -22.21
N GLU A 274 -0.32 14.65 -21.61
CA GLU A 274 0.64 15.53 -22.28
C GLU A 274 2.05 14.97 -22.12
N TYR A 275 2.88 15.07 -23.15
CA TYR A 275 4.23 14.52 -23.18
C TYR A 275 5.24 15.65 -23.24
N ILE A 276 6.20 15.66 -22.30
CA ILE A 276 7.31 16.60 -22.25
C ILE A 276 8.59 15.86 -22.62
N ASP A 277 9.28 16.33 -23.65
CA ASP A 277 10.59 15.78 -24.05
C ASP A 277 11.71 16.33 -23.14
N LEU A 278 12.32 15.44 -22.37
CA LEU A 278 13.46 15.69 -21.50
C LEU A 278 14.80 15.41 -22.19
N SER A 279 14.85 15.19 -23.50
CA SER A 279 16.08 14.88 -24.25
C SER A 279 17.19 15.94 -24.13
N SER A 280 16.84 17.17 -23.75
CA SER A 280 17.77 18.27 -23.47
C SER A 280 18.29 18.30 -22.03
N GLU A 281 17.67 17.54 -21.13
CA GLU A 281 18.15 17.33 -19.77
C GLU A 281 19.10 16.13 -19.79
N SER A 282 20.25 16.26 -19.12
CA SER A 282 21.22 15.16 -19.06
C SER A 282 20.56 13.92 -18.46
N PRO A 283 20.83 12.69 -18.96
CA PRO A 283 20.31 11.47 -18.35
C PRO A 283 20.70 11.46 -16.88
N LEU A 284 19.70 11.35 -16.02
CA LEU A 284 19.90 11.59 -14.60
C LEU A 284 20.62 10.45 -13.89
N TRP A 285 20.92 9.30 -14.51
CA TRP A 285 21.52 8.16 -13.79
C TRP A 285 21.94 6.98 -14.71
N GLU A 286 22.67 6.01 -14.14
CA GLU A 286 22.89 4.63 -14.66
C GLU A 286 22.46 3.65 -13.54
N VAL A 287 21.26 3.05 -13.61
CA VAL A 287 20.78 2.13 -12.56
C VAL A 287 20.97 0.72 -13.09
N LYS A 288 22.08 0.11 -12.68
CA LYS A 288 22.24 -1.34 -12.77
C LYS A 288 21.42 -1.99 -11.65
N ILE A 289 20.16 -2.31 -11.92
CA ILE A 289 19.38 -3.14 -10.99
C ILE A 289 19.71 -4.61 -11.25
N GLY A 290 20.52 -5.20 -10.37
CA GLY A 290 20.80 -6.62 -10.35
C GLY A 290 21.80 -6.98 -9.25
N GLY A 291 21.34 -7.68 -8.20
CA GLY A 291 22.22 -8.20 -7.13
C GLY A 291 21.78 -7.95 -5.69
N GLY A 292 20.59 -7.36 -5.46
CA GLY A 292 20.14 -6.92 -4.14
C GLY A 292 20.34 -5.40 -3.95
N LEU A 293 19.64 -4.80 -2.98
CA LEU A 293 19.63 -3.34 -2.80
C LEU A 293 20.88 -2.81 -2.08
N VAL A 294 21.48 -3.64 -1.24
CA VAL A 294 22.63 -3.25 -0.40
C VAL A 294 23.93 -3.53 -1.13
N LYS A 295 24.86 -2.57 -1.10
CA LYS A 295 26.19 -2.65 -1.70
C LYS A 295 27.12 -3.58 -0.91
N GLY A 296 27.83 -4.44 -1.64
CA GLY A 296 28.98 -5.22 -1.16
C GLY A 296 28.66 -6.39 -0.21
N PRO A 297 29.69 -7.16 0.21
CA PRO A 297 29.56 -8.27 1.18
C PRO A 297 29.45 -7.79 2.64
N SER A 298 28.65 -6.75 2.88
CA SER A 298 28.54 -6.06 4.17
C SER A 298 27.73 -6.88 5.19
N MET A 299 28.21 -6.98 6.43
CA MET A 299 27.44 -7.56 7.54
C MET A 299 26.67 -6.48 8.30
N PHE A 300 25.44 -6.81 8.71
CA PHE A 300 24.58 -5.92 9.47
C PHE A 300 24.17 -6.56 10.78
N MET A 301 24.13 -5.76 11.84
CA MET A 301 23.46 -6.14 13.07
C MET A 301 21.98 -5.87 12.89
N VAL A 302 21.15 -6.87 13.19
CA VAL A 302 19.69 -6.75 13.25
C VAL A 302 19.25 -7.05 14.67
N THR A 303 18.58 -6.11 15.31
CA THR A 303 18.05 -6.31 16.67
C THR A 303 16.70 -7.03 16.64
N ASP A 304 16.27 -7.56 17.78
CA ASP A 304 14.95 -8.17 17.96
C ASP A 304 13.79 -7.24 17.57
N SER A 305 14.01 -5.93 17.71
CA SER A 305 13.08 -4.87 17.33
C SER A 305 13.23 -4.41 15.88
N LEU A 306 13.98 -5.14 15.04
CA LEU A 306 14.29 -4.86 13.63
C LEU A 306 15.01 -3.54 13.35
N SER A 307 15.79 -3.03 14.29
CA SER A 307 16.75 -1.96 14.00
C SER A 307 17.95 -2.54 13.27
N ILE A 308 18.37 -1.89 12.19
CA ILE A 308 19.51 -2.33 11.36
C ILE A 308 20.64 -1.31 11.47
N ALA A 309 21.85 -1.80 11.73
CA ALA A 309 23.06 -0.99 11.71
C ALA A 309 24.23 -1.76 11.08
N PRO A 310 25.16 -1.09 10.38
CA PRO A 310 26.36 -1.74 9.87
C PRO A 310 27.20 -2.31 11.01
N LEU A 311 27.70 -3.54 10.85
CA LEU A 311 28.62 -4.16 11.80
C LEU A 311 30.06 -3.72 11.52
N SER A 312 30.69 -3.06 12.50
CA SER A 312 32.14 -2.86 12.44
C SER A 312 32.87 -4.22 12.48
N PRO A 313 33.91 -4.43 11.64
CA PRO A 313 34.71 -5.66 11.64
C PRO A 313 35.30 -6.02 13.01
N ILE A 314 35.53 -5.01 13.87
CA ILE A 314 36.14 -5.19 15.21
C ILE A 314 35.11 -5.70 16.23
N SER A 315 33.86 -5.26 16.13
CA SER A 315 32.77 -5.67 17.05
C SER A 315 32.13 -7.01 16.67
N GLY A 316 32.22 -7.42 15.41
CA GLY A 316 31.59 -8.63 14.88
C GLY A 316 32.22 -9.94 15.35
N ILE A 317 33.54 -10.00 15.57
CA ILE A 317 34.26 -11.24 15.91
C ILE A 317 33.81 -11.81 17.28
N SER A 318 33.45 -10.94 18.22
CA SER A 318 32.93 -11.34 19.55
C SER A 318 31.51 -11.93 19.49
N LEU A 319 30.65 -11.38 18.62
CA LEU A 319 29.25 -11.80 18.47
C LEU A 319 29.09 -13.04 17.57
N ILE A 320 29.90 -13.16 16.51
CA ILE A 320 29.85 -14.27 15.55
C ILE A 320 30.18 -15.61 16.21
N ASN A 321 31.06 -15.65 17.21
CA ASN A 321 31.38 -16.88 17.94
C ASN A 321 30.21 -17.43 18.78
N ARG A 322 29.15 -16.64 19.03
CA ARG A 322 27.97 -17.04 19.83
C ARG A 322 26.73 -17.37 19.00
N LEU A 323 26.66 -16.96 17.74
CA LEU A 323 25.49 -17.14 16.88
C LEU A 323 25.89 -17.88 15.60
N LYS A 324 26.09 -19.20 15.71
CA LYS A 324 26.25 -20.10 14.56
C LYS A 324 24.88 -20.47 13.95
N VAL A 325 24.11 -19.48 13.50
CA VAL A 325 22.90 -19.74 12.71
C VAL A 325 23.09 -19.05 11.36
N PRO A 326 23.47 -19.79 10.32
CA PRO A 326 23.47 -19.24 8.97
C PRO A 326 22.01 -18.94 8.56
N LEU A 327 21.73 -17.68 8.20
CA LEU A 327 20.41 -17.23 7.71
C LEU A 327 20.11 -17.74 6.28
N SER A 328 20.96 -18.60 5.71
CA SER A 328 20.73 -19.22 4.40
C SER A 328 19.55 -20.19 4.38
N ASP A 329 19.03 -20.56 5.56
CA ASP A 329 18.07 -21.65 5.71
C ASP A 329 16.65 -21.17 6.02
N ILE A 330 16.37 -19.85 5.92
CA ILE A 330 15.03 -19.31 6.19
C ILE A 330 14.07 -19.78 5.11
N GLN A 331 13.10 -20.61 5.50
CA GLN A 331 12.02 -21.06 4.65
C GLN A 331 10.97 -19.94 4.45
N GLU A 332 10.22 -19.99 3.35
CA GLU A 332 9.15 -19.04 3.03
C GLU A 332 8.15 -18.82 4.19
N LEU A 333 7.81 -19.90 4.91
CA LEU A 333 6.94 -19.84 6.09
C LEU A 333 7.54 -19.04 7.25
N GLU A 334 8.85 -19.13 7.45
CA GLU A 334 9.56 -18.39 8.50
C GLU A 334 9.65 -16.89 8.14
N THR A 335 9.78 -16.56 6.85
CA THR A 335 9.70 -15.19 6.33
C THR A 335 8.31 -14.57 6.53
N LEU A 336 7.23 -15.31 6.24
CA LEU A 336 5.86 -14.82 6.47
C LEU A 336 5.58 -14.58 7.96
N ARG A 337 6.06 -15.48 8.83
CA ARG A 337 5.95 -15.28 10.29
C ARG A 337 6.69 -14.03 10.75
N LEU A 338 7.89 -13.80 10.23
CA LEU A 338 8.66 -12.59 10.53
C LEU A 338 7.94 -11.32 10.06
N LEU A 339 7.34 -11.34 8.86
CA LEU A 339 6.55 -10.22 8.36
C LEU A 339 5.37 -9.91 9.29
N VAL A 340 4.60 -10.92 9.69
CA VAL A 340 3.48 -10.74 10.63
C VAL A 340 3.97 -10.23 11.99
N ALA A 341 5.01 -10.84 12.55
CA ALA A 341 5.60 -10.41 13.82
C ALA A 341 6.09 -8.95 13.76
N SER A 342 6.66 -8.53 12.62
CA SER A 342 7.13 -7.15 12.42
C SER A 342 6.01 -6.10 12.48
N LEU A 343 4.79 -6.47 12.08
CA LEU A 343 3.61 -5.60 12.07
C LEU A 343 3.01 -5.42 13.47
N VAL A 344 2.99 -6.50 14.26
CA VAL A 344 2.17 -6.57 15.49
C VAL A 344 2.97 -6.60 16.78
N SER A 345 4.25 -6.96 16.72
CA SER A 345 5.11 -7.13 17.89
C SER A 345 6.14 -6.02 18.04
N ARG A 346 6.70 -5.92 19.25
CA ARG A 346 7.91 -5.14 19.55
C ARG A 346 9.19 -6.00 19.58
N SER A 347 9.03 -7.32 19.46
CA SER A 347 10.06 -8.35 19.58
C SER A 347 9.94 -9.36 18.43
N ALA A 348 10.05 -8.85 17.21
CA ALA A 348 9.69 -9.59 16.00
C ALA A 348 10.56 -10.83 15.75
N LEU A 349 11.87 -10.79 16.04
CA LEU A 349 12.74 -11.95 15.83
C LEU A 349 12.41 -13.07 16.83
N THR A 350 12.17 -12.71 18.09
CA THR A 350 11.76 -13.64 19.15
C THR A 350 10.44 -14.31 18.77
N ASP A 351 9.44 -13.52 18.39
CA ASP A 351 8.12 -14.04 18.05
C ASP A 351 8.12 -14.89 16.76
N ALA A 352 8.99 -14.56 15.80
CA ALA A 352 9.09 -15.30 14.54
C ALA A 352 9.88 -16.61 14.67
N PHE A 353 10.97 -16.62 15.44
CA PHE A 353 11.97 -17.71 15.40
C PHE A 353 12.11 -18.49 16.70
N VAL A 354 11.83 -17.89 17.86
CA VAL A 354 12.04 -18.53 19.17
C VAL A 354 10.79 -19.24 19.67
N LEU A 355 9.59 -18.76 19.31
CA LEU A 355 8.33 -19.44 19.62
C LEU A 355 8.11 -20.67 18.73
N LYS A 356 8.89 -21.75 18.95
CA LYS A 356 8.56 -23.11 18.48
C LYS A 356 7.99 -23.93 19.65
N GLU A 357 6.69 -24.23 19.53
CA GLU A 357 5.91 -25.27 20.23
C GLU A 357 5.80 -25.19 21.78
N THR A 358 4.79 -24.47 22.30
CA THR A 358 3.96 -25.06 23.36
C THR A 358 2.92 -25.94 22.68
N LYS A 359 3.31 -27.17 22.33
CA LYS A 359 2.31 -28.22 22.13
C LYS A 359 1.55 -28.37 23.44
N GLN A 360 0.23 -28.28 23.34
CA GLN A 360 -0.70 -28.70 24.39
C GLN A 360 -0.39 -30.15 24.76
N GLU A 361 0.23 -30.36 25.93
CA GLU A 361 0.09 -31.60 26.69
C GLU A 361 -0.88 -31.31 27.84
N THR A 362 -2.17 -31.55 27.61
CA THR A 362 -3.02 -32.54 28.30
C THR A 362 -4.49 -32.31 27.99
#